data_AF-A0A524LQT5-F1
#
_entry.id   AF-A0A524LQT5-F1
#
_cell.length_a   1.000
_cell.length_b   1.000
_cell.length_c   1.000
_cell.angle_alpha   90.00
_cell.angle_beta   90.00
_cell.angle_gamma   90.00
#
_symmetry.space_group_name_H-M   'P 1'
#
loop_
_entity.id
_entity.type
_entity.pdbx_description
1 polymer ?
#
loop_
_entity_poly.entity_id
_entity_poly.type
_entity_poly.pdbx_seq_one_letter_code
_entity_poly.pdbx_strand_id
1 'polypeptide(L)'
;MTSMEKDMKKKVFIFVIIILLAFLQADGFAQMKKTAQSGMTYLSISLGARESAMGNASVASVDGVESIFYNPGRLADVQGLGISVNQVNWLADTKLYGLAAVYGFGRYGTVGVDLVYMDYGTIVGTQVVDKSVNSRGFIFTGDVKVQDYAFGIAYAYKVNERFGFGAKVKMVHEDLGDAF
;
A
#
# COMPACT_ATOMS: atom_id res chain seq x y z
N MET A 1 -41.17 -33.69 -14.99
CA MET A 1 -41.08 -33.18 -13.60
C MET A 1 -39.87 -32.24 -13.51
N THR A 2 -39.87 -31.14 -14.30
CA THR A 2 -38.59 -30.63 -14.83
C THR A 2 -38.49 -29.13 -15.15
N SER A 3 -39.55 -28.32 -15.02
CA SER A 3 -39.46 -26.86 -15.23
C SER A 3 -39.56 -26.08 -13.91
N MET A 4 -40.58 -26.35 -13.10
CA MET A 4 -40.81 -25.62 -11.84
C MET A 4 -39.67 -25.74 -10.81
N GLU A 5 -38.99 -26.90 -10.73
CA GLU A 5 -37.92 -27.10 -9.75
C GLU A 5 -36.66 -26.27 -10.08
N LYS A 6 -36.38 -26.08 -11.37
CA LYS A 6 -35.23 -25.30 -11.86
C LYS A 6 -35.42 -23.81 -11.59
N ASP A 7 -36.64 -23.32 -11.76
CA ASP A 7 -37.00 -21.92 -11.47
C ASP A 7 -36.94 -21.62 -9.97
N MET A 8 -37.35 -22.57 -9.13
CA MET A 8 -37.27 -22.44 -7.68
C MET A 8 -35.81 -22.39 -7.18
N LYS A 9 -34.94 -23.26 -7.70
CA LYS A 9 -33.49 -23.25 -7.38
C LYS A 9 -32.82 -21.95 -7.83
N LYS A 10 -33.21 -21.40 -8.99
CA LYS A 10 -32.70 -20.10 -9.47
C LYS A 10 -33.13 -18.93 -8.59
N LYS A 11 -34.39 -18.90 -8.13
CA LYS A 11 -34.88 -17.88 -7.19
C LYS A 11 -34.20 -17.96 -5.83
N VAL A 12 -33.98 -19.17 -5.30
CA VAL A 12 -33.24 -19.39 -4.05
C VAL A 12 -31.79 -18.93 -4.19
N PHE A 13 -31.13 -19.24 -5.32
CA PHE A 13 -29.76 -18.78 -5.58
C PHE A 13 -29.65 -17.26 -5.67
N ILE A 14 -30.59 -16.60 -6.37
CA ILE A 14 -30.66 -15.13 -6.44
C ILE A 14 -30.92 -14.53 -5.05
N PHE A 15 -31.79 -15.15 -4.25
CA PHE A 15 -32.09 -14.69 -2.90
C PHE A 15 -30.88 -14.80 -1.96
N VAL A 16 -30.10 -15.89 -2.06
CA VAL A 16 -28.86 -16.05 -1.30
C VAL A 16 -27.81 -15.01 -1.71
N ILE A 17 -27.68 -14.71 -3.00
CA ILE A 17 -26.76 -13.65 -3.48
C ILE A 17 -27.18 -12.27 -2.96
N ILE A 18 -28.48 -11.96 -2.95
CA ILE A 18 -28.99 -10.69 -2.43
C ILE A 18 -28.72 -10.57 -0.92
N ILE A 19 -28.91 -11.65 -0.17
CA ILE A 19 -28.57 -11.69 1.27
C ILE A 19 -27.06 -11.50 1.47
N LEU A 20 -26.21 -12.16 0.67
CA LEU A 20 -24.75 -12.00 0.76
C LEU A 20 -24.31 -10.56 0.46
N LEU A 21 -24.95 -9.90 -0.53
CA LEU A 21 -24.73 -8.50 -0.87
C LEU A 21 -25.25 -7.54 0.19
N ALA A 22 -26.31 -7.91 0.93
CA ALA A 22 -26.82 -7.13 2.06
C ALA A 22 -25.88 -7.22 3.27
N PHE A 23 -25.24 -8.38 3.50
CA PHE A 23 -24.22 -8.54 4.56
C PHE A 23 -22.89 -7.83 4.25
N LEU A 24 -22.66 -7.40 3.01
CA LEU A 24 -21.51 -6.56 2.63
C LEU A 24 -21.71 -5.07 2.98
N GLN A 25 -22.90 -4.67 3.44
CA GLN A 25 -23.20 -3.30 3.89
C GLN A 25 -22.88 -3.19 5.39
N ALA A 26 -21.62 -3.34 5.78
CA ALA A 26 -21.19 -3.00 7.13
C ALA A 26 -21.10 -1.47 7.26
N ASP A 27 -22.01 -0.91 8.06
CA ASP A 27 -22.05 0.43 8.67
C ASP A 27 -21.05 1.48 8.17
N GLY A 28 -21.49 2.25 7.18
CA GLY A 28 -20.85 3.52 6.78
C GLY A 28 -21.36 4.72 7.57
N PHE A 29 -21.28 4.70 8.91
CA PHE A 29 -21.37 5.94 9.69
C PHE A 29 -20.05 6.70 9.60
N ALA A 30 -19.83 7.38 8.47
CA ALA A 30 -18.73 8.33 8.31
C ALA A 30 -19.04 9.61 9.09
N GLN A 31 -18.85 9.57 10.41
CA GLN A 31 -18.65 10.77 11.20
C GLN A 31 -17.37 11.43 10.70
N MET A 32 -17.47 12.53 9.94
CA MET A 32 -16.33 13.36 9.56
C MET A 32 -15.71 13.99 10.82
N LYS A 33 -14.89 13.20 11.53
CA LYS A 33 -13.85 13.69 12.43
C LYS A 33 -12.85 14.44 11.55
N LYS A 34 -12.38 15.62 11.95
CA LYS A 34 -11.39 16.40 11.17
C LYS A 34 -10.15 15.53 10.90
N THR A 35 -10.10 14.92 9.72
CA THR A 35 -9.19 13.85 9.29
C THR A 35 -8.10 14.44 8.39
N ALA A 36 -7.19 15.20 8.98
CA ALA A 36 -5.94 15.58 8.33
C ALA A 36 -4.72 14.83 8.90
N GLN A 37 -4.93 13.93 9.86
CA GLN A 37 -3.91 12.96 10.25
C GLN A 37 -4.16 11.67 9.47
N SER A 38 -3.43 11.50 8.37
CA SER A 38 -3.24 10.19 7.76
C SER A 38 -2.05 9.54 8.46
N GLY A 39 -2.23 8.33 9.01
CA GLY A 39 -1.10 7.45 9.31
C GLY A 39 -0.46 6.94 8.01
N MET A 40 0.64 6.21 8.13
CA MET A 40 1.34 5.52 7.05
C MET A 40 1.76 6.45 5.91
N THR A 41 2.21 7.66 6.26
CA THR A 41 2.60 8.69 5.28
C THR A 41 3.75 8.25 4.38
N TYR A 42 4.56 7.29 4.82
CA TYR A 42 5.62 6.67 4.01
C TYR A 42 5.12 6.07 2.69
N LEU A 43 3.85 5.63 2.62
CA LEU A 43 3.26 5.07 1.39
C LEU A 43 3.02 6.12 0.29
N SER A 44 3.04 7.40 0.64
CA SER A 44 2.85 8.50 -0.33
C SER A 44 4.17 8.93 -0.98
N ILE A 45 5.31 8.49 -0.45
CA ILE A 45 6.62 8.81 -0.99
C ILE A 45 6.86 7.96 -2.24
N SER A 46 7.29 8.62 -3.31
CA SER A 46 7.59 7.97 -4.59
C SER A 46 8.88 7.17 -4.49
N LEU A 47 8.84 5.89 -4.88
CA LEU A 47 9.98 4.97 -4.82
C LEU A 47 10.90 5.05 -6.06
N GLY A 48 10.31 5.27 -7.24
CA GLY A 48 11.06 5.35 -8.50
C GLY A 48 11.66 6.74 -8.74
N ALA A 49 12.92 6.77 -9.17
CA ALA A 49 13.64 8.03 -9.43
C ALA A 49 13.02 8.82 -10.60
N ARG A 50 12.59 8.14 -11.66
CA ARG A 50 11.95 8.75 -12.83
C ARG A 50 10.60 9.34 -12.47
N GLU A 51 9.82 8.59 -11.70
CA GLU A 51 8.50 8.93 -11.19
C GLU A 51 8.58 10.14 -10.27
N SER A 52 9.57 10.17 -9.37
CA SER A 52 9.87 11.31 -8.51
C SER A 52 10.26 12.56 -9.31
N ALA A 53 11.10 12.41 -10.35
CA ALA A 53 11.49 13.52 -11.22
C ALA A 53 10.32 14.11 -12.03
N MET A 54 9.29 13.31 -12.32
CA MET A 54 8.05 13.76 -12.96
C MET A 54 7.04 14.36 -11.96
N GLY A 55 7.43 14.60 -10.70
CA GLY A 55 6.52 15.12 -9.68
C GLY A 55 5.49 14.09 -9.21
N ASN A 56 5.86 12.80 -9.20
CA ASN A 56 5.00 11.66 -8.83
C ASN A 56 3.82 11.43 -9.80
N ALA A 57 3.92 11.92 -11.04
CA ALA A 57 2.90 11.78 -12.09
C ALA A 57 3.06 10.47 -12.89
N SER A 58 2.80 9.34 -12.24
CA SER A 58 3.25 8.03 -12.74
C SER A 58 2.14 7.03 -13.06
N VAL A 59 0.88 7.35 -12.77
CA VAL A 59 -0.24 6.40 -12.88
C VAL A 59 -0.41 5.83 -14.30
N ALA A 60 -0.22 6.67 -15.32
CA ALA A 60 -0.36 6.25 -16.72
C ALA A 60 0.99 5.95 -17.41
N SER A 61 2.07 6.60 -16.97
CA SER A 61 3.38 6.57 -17.63
C SER A 61 4.33 5.52 -17.05
N VAL A 62 3.97 4.85 -15.94
CA VAL A 62 4.75 3.74 -15.39
C VAL A 62 4.60 2.49 -16.24
N ASP A 63 5.72 1.81 -16.43
CA ASP A 63 5.85 0.57 -17.19
C ASP A 63 6.75 -0.40 -16.42
N GLY A 64 6.62 -1.70 -16.70
CA GLY A 64 7.47 -2.71 -16.11
C GLY A 64 7.16 -3.01 -14.64
N VAL A 65 8.16 -3.55 -13.93
CA VAL A 65 8.08 -3.95 -12.53
C VAL A 65 7.70 -2.80 -11.59
N GLU A 66 8.14 -1.57 -11.88
CA GLU A 66 7.83 -0.36 -11.10
C GLU A 66 6.33 -0.07 -10.99
N SER A 67 5.55 -0.55 -11.97
CA SER A 67 4.10 -0.37 -11.99
C SER A 67 3.43 -0.91 -10.71
N ILE A 68 4.04 -1.88 -10.02
CA ILE A 68 3.50 -2.42 -8.77
C ILE A 68 3.35 -1.35 -7.68
N PHE A 69 4.18 -0.31 -7.68
CA PHE A 69 4.15 0.75 -6.68
C PHE A 69 3.07 1.81 -6.97
N TYR A 70 2.73 2.02 -8.24
CA TYR A 70 1.86 3.12 -8.69
C TYR A 70 0.53 2.65 -9.29
N ASN A 71 0.57 1.69 -10.22
CA ASN A 71 -0.60 1.20 -10.94
C ASN A 71 -0.48 -0.31 -11.27
N PRO A 72 -1.12 -1.20 -10.49
CA PRO A 72 -1.05 -2.64 -10.74
C PRO A 72 -1.64 -3.04 -12.09
N GLY A 73 -2.53 -2.25 -12.71
CA GLY A 73 -3.09 -2.55 -14.03
C GLY A 73 -2.02 -2.58 -15.13
N ARG A 74 -0.94 -1.82 -14.98
CA ARG A 74 0.18 -1.77 -15.94
C ARG A 74 1.12 -2.97 -15.82
N LEU A 75 1.00 -3.78 -14.75
CA LEU A 75 1.71 -5.05 -14.66
C LEU A 75 1.23 -6.07 -15.70
N ALA A 76 0.03 -5.89 -16.26
CA ALA A 76 -0.52 -6.76 -17.30
C ALA A 76 0.33 -6.79 -18.58
N ASP A 77 1.18 -5.77 -18.80
CA ASP A 77 2.07 -5.69 -19.97
C ASP A 77 3.45 -6.33 -19.73
N VAL A 78 3.77 -6.71 -18.48
CA VAL A 78 5.05 -7.34 -18.13
C VAL A 78 5.12 -8.77 -18.67
N GLN A 79 6.23 -9.13 -19.30
CA GLN A 79 6.51 -10.47 -19.80
C GLN A 79 7.75 -11.03 -19.12
N GLY A 80 7.68 -12.27 -18.60
CA GLY A 80 8.80 -12.90 -17.91
C GLY A 80 9.07 -12.30 -16.52
N LEU A 81 10.30 -12.48 -16.02
CA LEU A 81 10.71 -12.03 -14.69
C LEU A 81 11.20 -10.58 -14.73
N GLY A 82 10.67 -9.75 -13.84
CA GLY A 82 11.17 -8.41 -13.53
C GLY A 82 11.46 -8.28 -12.04
N ILE A 83 12.60 -7.69 -11.69
CA ILE A 83 12.98 -7.39 -10.31
C ILE A 83 13.37 -5.91 -10.26
N SER A 84 12.96 -5.21 -9.20
CA SER A 84 13.36 -3.84 -8.93
C SER A 84 13.77 -3.68 -7.47
N VAL A 85 14.77 -2.82 -7.28
CA VAL A 85 15.30 -2.37 -6.00
C VAL A 85 15.46 -0.86 -6.08
N ASN A 86 14.77 -0.16 -5.20
CA ASN A 86 14.78 1.30 -5.11
C ASN A 86 15.21 1.74 -3.71
N GLN A 87 15.98 2.82 -3.66
CA GLN A 87 16.34 3.53 -2.44
C GLN A 87 16.09 5.01 -2.65
N VAL A 88 15.39 5.63 -1.70
CA VAL A 88 15.11 7.06 -1.67
C VAL A 88 15.66 7.64 -0.38
N ASN A 89 16.59 8.58 -0.50
CA ASN A 89 16.99 9.40 0.63
C ASN A 89 15.91 10.48 0.84
N TRP A 90 15.34 10.53 2.04
CA TRP A 90 14.24 11.40 2.39
C TRP A 90 14.67 12.42 3.46
N LEU A 91 13.74 13.25 3.90
CA LEU A 91 14.01 14.34 4.84
C LEU A 91 14.49 13.81 6.20
N ALA A 92 15.26 14.63 6.92
CA ALA A 92 15.77 14.31 8.26
C ALA A 92 16.56 12.99 8.33
N ASP A 93 17.41 12.74 7.33
CA ASP A 93 18.27 11.54 7.21
C ASP A 93 17.52 10.20 7.20
N THR A 94 16.20 10.23 6.92
CA THR A 94 15.38 9.03 6.75
C THR A 94 15.58 8.44 5.36
N LYS A 95 15.37 7.12 5.25
CA LYS A 95 15.54 6.39 3.99
C LYS A 95 14.34 5.49 3.74
N LEU A 96 13.86 5.48 2.51
CA LEU A 96 12.81 4.57 2.07
C LEU A 96 13.38 3.57 1.07
N TYR A 97 13.09 2.30 1.30
CA TYR A 97 13.49 1.20 0.42
C TYR A 97 12.26 0.56 -0.20
N GLY A 98 12.34 0.26 -1.50
CA GLY A 98 11.32 -0.46 -2.23
C GLY A 98 11.91 -1.66 -2.95
N LEU A 99 11.35 -2.84 -2.72
CA LEU A 99 11.72 -4.07 -3.41
C LEU A 99 10.51 -4.60 -4.14
N ALA A 100 10.67 -5.02 -5.38
CA ALA A 100 9.59 -5.62 -6.16
C ALA A 100 10.10 -6.79 -6.99
N ALA A 101 9.29 -7.83 -7.08
CA ALA A 101 9.49 -8.94 -7.99
C ALA A 101 8.16 -9.27 -8.68
N VAL A 102 8.20 -9.36 -10.00
CA VAL A 102 7.02 -9.56 -10.85
C VAL A 102 7.34 -10.65 -11.86
N TYR A 103 6.39 -11.54 -12.09
CA TYR A 103 6.49 -12.56 -13.14
C TYR A 103 5.24 -12.56 -14.02
N GLY A 104 5.44 -12.28 -15.30
CA GLY A 104 4.41 -12.33 -16.34
C GLY A 104 4.30 -13.71 -16.96
N PHE A 105 3.14 -14.35 -16.83
CA PHE A 105 2.82 -15.65 -17.43
C PHE A 105 2.23 -15.52 -18.85
N GLY A 106 2.48 -14.39 -19.52
CA GLY A 106 1.91 -14.07 -20.83
C GLY A 106 0.38 -14.01 -20.77
N ARG A 107 -0.30 -14.95 -21.44
CA ARG A 107 -1.77 -14.98 -21.54
C ARG A 107 -2.50 -15.19 -20.20
N TYR A 108 -1.81 -15.71 -19.19
CA TYR A 108 -2.42 -16.02 -17.89
C TYR A 108 -2.34 -14.85 -16.89
N GLY A 109 -1.82 -13.70 -17.32
CA GLY A 109 -1.64 -12.53 -16.47
C GLY A 109 -0.28 -12.49 -15.79
N THR A 110 -0.17 -11.59 -14.82
CA THR A 110 1.07 -11.22 -14.16
C THR A 110 0.85 -11.22 -12.65
N VAL A 111 1.74 -11.89 -11.92
CA VAL A 111 1.77 -11.86 -10.45
C VAL A 111 2.96 -11.04 -10.01
N GLY A 112 2.81 -10.25 -8.94
CA GLY A 112 3.89 -9.50 -8.35
C GLY A 112 3.81 -9.46 -6.84
N VAL A 113 4.96 -9.28 -6.20
CA VAL A 113 5.09 -9.00 -4.78
C VAL A 113 6.01 -7.81 -4.58
N ASP A 114 5.77 -7.05 -3.52
CA ASP A 114 6.61 -5.92 -3.14
C ASP A 114 6.76 -5.78 -1.64
N LEU A 115 7.86 -5.16 -1.24
CA LEU A 115 8.15 -4.73 0.11
C LEU A 115 8.56 -3.26 0.08
N VAL A 116 7.94 -2.45 0.92
CA VAL A 116 8.31 -1.06 1.18
C VAL A 116 8.74 -0.97 2.63
N TYR A 117 9.91 -0.40 2.91
CA TYR A 117 10.47 -0.29 4.25
C TYR A 117 10.98 1.13 4.49
N MET A 118 10.51 1.77 5.57
CA MET A 118 10.98 3.07 6.00
C MET A 118 11.96 2.92 7.16
N ASP A 119 13.16 3.45 6.97
CA ASP A 119 14.21 3.58 7.96
C ASP A 119 14.25 5.03 8.45
N TYR A 120 13.81 5.23 9.69
CA TYR A 120 13.81 6.54 10.34
C TYR A 120 15.15 6.93 10.97
N GLY A 121 16.15 6.05 10.91
CA GLY A 121 17.42 6.25 11.58
C GLY A 121 17.28 6.31 13.11
N THR A 122 18.12 7.12 13.76
CA THR A 122 18.08 7.32 15.20
C THR A 122 17.30 8.58 15.54
N ILE A 123 16.11 8.42 16.11
CA ILE A 123 15.33 9.52 16.66
C ILE A 123 15.68 9.67 18.13
N VAL A 124 16.28 10.80 18.50
CA VAL A 124 16.60 11.09 19.91
C VAL A 124 15.36 11.68 20.59
N GLY A 125 14.85 10.97 21.60
CA GLY A 125 13.73 11.42 22.42
C GLY A 125 14.14 12.52 23.39
N THR A 126 13.34 13.58 23.47
CA THR A 126 13.51 14.65 24.44
C THR A 126 12.20 14.96 25.16
N GLN A 127 12.23 15.03 26.49
CA GLN A 127 11.10 15.46 27.30
C GLN A 127 11.37 16.87 27.83
N VAL A 128 10.38 17.76 27.67
CA VAL A 128 10.43 19.12 28.22
C VAL A 128 10.33 19.03 29.74
N VAL A 129 11.27 19.66 30.43
CA VAL A 129 11.29 19.75 31.90
C VAL A 129 11.43 21.19 32.33
N ASP A 130 11.03 21.48 33.57
CA ASP A 130 11.24 22.80 34.16
C ASP A 130 12.74 23.14 34.19
N LYS A 131 13.08 24.42 33.96
CA LYS A 131 14.47 24.90 33.97
C LYS A 131 15.15 24.77 35.34
N SER A 132 14.36 24.63 36.40
CA SER A 132 14.83 24.28 37.74
C SER A 132 15.39 22.86 37.85
N VAL A 133 14.91 21.92 37.02
CA VAL A 133 15.39 20.53 36.96
C VAL A 133 16.60 20.41 36.03
N ASN A 134 16.57 21.10 34.89
CA ASN A 134 17.68 21.17 33.95
C ASN A 134 17.73 22.54 33.29
N SER A 135 18.85 23.23 33.36
CA SER A 135 19.00 24.60 32.82
C SER A 135 18.70 24.71 31.31
N ARG A 136 18.78 23.59 30.57
CA ARG A 136 18.41 23.50 29.15
C ARG A 136 16.90 23.39 28.90
N GLY A 137 16.10 23.09 29.92
CA GLY A 137 14.63 22.95 29.83
C GLY A 137 14.16 21.64 29.18
N PHE A 138 15.06 20.67 28.95
CA PHE A 138 14.72 19.35 28.46
C PHE A 138 15.69 18.29 28.99
N ILE A 139 15.23 17.05 29.07
CA ILE A 139 16.04 15.85 29.33
C ILE A 139 15.94 14.89 28.14
N PHE A 140 16.97 14.08 27.96
CA PHE A 140 16.96 13.01 26.96
C PHE A 140 16.22 11.81 27.55
N THR A 141 15.24 11.29 26.81
CA THR A 141 14.47 10.09 27.19
C THR A 141 15.01 8.81 26.55
N GLY A 142 16.07 8.92 25.75
CA GLY A 142 16.68 7.80 25.02
C GLY A 142 16.26 7.78 23.55
N ASP A 143 16.75 6.79 22.82
CA ASP A 143 16.46 6.64 21.39
C ASP A 143 15.08 6.01 21.19
N VAL A 144 14.24 6.65 20.38
CA VAL A 144 12.94 6.13 19.96
C VAL A 144 13.14 5.30 18.70
N LYS A 145 12.78 4.01 18.77
CA LYS A 145 12.77 3.14 17.60
C LYS A 145 11.41 3.25 16.94
N VAL A 146 11.40 3.77 15.71
CA VAL A 146 10.22 3.86 14.85
C VAL A 146 10.47 2.96 13.65
N GLN A 147 9.51 2.11 13.30
CA GLN A 147 9.66 1.17 12.20
C GLN A 147 8.36 1.03 11.42
N ASP A 148 8.43 1.31 10.11
CA ASP A 148 7.28 1.11 9.22
C ASP A 148 7.64 0.24 8.03
N TYR A 149 6.71 -0.63 7.66
CA TYR A 149 6.84 -1.44 6.47
C TYR A 149 5.49 -1.83 5.86
N ALA A 150 5.49 -2.06 4.56
CA ALA A 150 4.36 -2.58 3.83
C ALA A 150 4.78 -3.73 2.93
N PHE A 151 4.04 -4.83 2.99
CA PHE A 151 4.18 -5.95 2.07
C PHE A 151 2.96 -6.03 1.15
N GLY A 152 3.18 -6.18 -0.14
CA GLY A 152 2.14 -6.20 -1.14
C GLY A 152 2.16 -7.44 -2.02
N ILE A 153 0.98 -7.88 -2.43
CA ILE A 153 0.78 -8.87 -3.48
C ILE A 153 -0.15 -8.26 -4.52
N ALA A 154 0.24 -8.35 -5.79
CA ALA A 154 -0.51 -7.83 -6.92
C ALA A 154 -0.75 -8.93 -7.96
N TYR A 155 -1.90 -8.84 -8.62
CA TYR A 155 -2.21 -9.60 -9.81
C TYR A 155 -2.78 -8.68 -10.88
N ALA A 156 -2.37 -8.89 -12.13
CA ALA A 156 -2.84 -8.13 -13.26
C ALA A 156 -3.14 -9.03 -14.45
N TYR A 157 -4.11 -8.64 -15.25
CA TYR A 157 -4.56 -9.39 -16.41
C TYR A 157 -4.81 -8.47 -17.60
N LYS A 158 -4.30 -8.89 -18.76
CA LYS A 158 -4.45 -8.17 -20.01
C LYS A 158 -5.74 -8.60 -20.70
N VAL A 159 -6.71 -7.68 -20.79
CA VAL A 159 -8.02 -7.95 -21.41
C VAL A 159 -7.93 -7.81 -22.92
N ASN A 160 -7.23 -6.78 -23.41
CA ASN A 160 -6.97 -6.55 -24.82
C ASN A 160 -5.60 -5.83 -24.99
N GLU A 161 -5.21 -5.53 -26.22
CA GLU A 161 -3.91 -4.89 -26.50
C GLU A 161 -3.74 -3.50 -25.87
N ARG A 162 -4.83 -2.84 -25.48
CA ARG A 162 -4.87 -1.45 -24.98
C ARG A 162 -5.34 -1.33 -23.53
N PHE A 163 -5.85 -2.41 -22.93
CA PHE A 163 -6.51 -2.40 -21.64
C PHE A 163 -6.14 -3.63 -20.83
N GLY A 164 -5.61 -3.37 -19.63
CA GLY A 164 -5.38 -4.35 -18.58
C GLY A 164 -6.02 -3.87 -17.29
N PHE A 165 -6.38 -4.81 -16.43
CA PHE A 165 -6.80 -4.52 -15.05
C PHE A 165 -5.82 -5.16 -14.08
N GLY A 166 -5.71 -4.58 -12.89
CA GLY A 166 -4.90 -5.15 -11.82
C GLY A 166 -5.46 -4.83 -10.46
N ALA A 167 -5.23 -5.73 -9.52
CA ALA A 167 -5.60 -5.58 -8.12
C ALA A 167 -4.36 -5.82 -7.27
N LYS A 168 -4.25 -5.07 -6.17
CA LYS A 168 -3.15 -5.19 -5.22
C LYS A 168 -3.70 -5.10 -3.81
N VAL A 169 -3.24 -6.01 -2.96
CA VAL A 169 -3.51 -6.00 -1.52
C VAL A 169 -2.20 -5.72 -0.81
N LYS A 170 -2.22 -4.81 0.17
CA LYS A 170 -1.06 -4.46 1.00
C LYS A 170 -1.36 -4.73 2.47
N MET A 171 -0.45 -5.42 3.15
CA MET A 171 -0.38 -5.45 4.60
C MET A 171 0.59 -4.35 5.04
N VAL A 172 0.13 -3.46 5.91
CA VAL A 172 0.83 -2.25 6.31
C VAL A 172 1.01 -2.26 7.82
N HIS A 173 2.20 -1.91 8.26
CA HIS A 173 2.55 -1.82 9.68
C HIS A 173 3.23 -0.47 9.93
N GLU A 174 2.91 0.13 11.06
CA GLU A 174 3.47 1.39 11.55
C GLU A 174 3.66 1.24 13.05
N ASP A 175 4.90 1.43 13.52
CA ASP A 175 5.27 1.43 14.92
C ASP A 175 5.90 2.78 15.25
N LEU A 176 5.19 3.58 16.03
CA LEU A 176 5.58 4.94 16.43
C LEU A 176 6.48 4.96 17.68
N GLY A 177 6.81 3.79 18.23
CA GLY A 177 7.59 3.64 19.45
C GLY A 177 6.79 3.97 20.72
N ASP A 178 7.41 3.71 21.87
CA ASP A 178 6.81 3.96 23.18
C ASP A 178 6.86 5.44 23.56
N ALA A 179 5.74 5.98 24.05
CA ALA A 179 5.69 7.29 24.66
C ALA A 179 6.06 7.20 26.16
N PHE A 180 7.06 7.97 26.58
CA PHE A 180 7.53 8.07 27.98
C PHE A 180 6.94 9.26 28.72
#